data_AF-A0A1F9XLL4-F1
#
_entry.id   AF-A0A1F9XLL4-F1
#
_cell.length_a   1.000
_cell.length_b   1.000
_cell.length_c   1.000
_cell.angle_alpha   90.00
_cell.angle_beta   90.00
_cell.angle_gamma   90.00
#
_symmetry.space_group_name_H-M   'P 1'
#
loop_
_entity.id
_entity.type
_entity.pdbx_description
1 polymer ?
#
loop_
_entity_poly.entity_id
_entity_poly.type
_entity_poly.pdbx_seq_one_letter_code
_entity_poly.pdbx_strand_id
1 'polypeptide(L)'
;MPHQEAPISVCWAYRNRSALVRIPLGWLNAAGMVKDANPGSAAPQVEHNQTVEFRSADGSANLYFLMAGLCVAARRGFERKDALAYADKYFVDKNIYRKEHSGLTEKLGKLPSSCWASAEALESGRGVFEARGVFPPHVIDGVIKRLKAYDDRSLSERLYGKEEEIRKLVEEYLYC
;
A
#
# COMPACT_ATOMS: atom_id res chain seq x y z
N MET A 1 7.19 11.82 -5.19
CA MET A 1 6.42 12.60 -6.19
C MET A 1 4.94 12.55 -5.86
N PRO A 2 4.31 13.65 -5.41
CA PRO A 2 2.85 13.78 -5.40
C PRO A 2 2.33 13.78 -6.85
N HIS A 3 1.09 13.33 -7.09
CA HIS A 3 0.35 13.39 -8.37
C HIS A 3 0.52 12.24 -9.40
N GLN A 4 1.29 11.19 -9.13
CA GLN A 4 1.44 10.03 -10.04
C GLN A 4 0.49 8.84 -9.74
N GLU A 5 -0.72 9.09 -9.22
CA GLU A 5 -1.64 8.05 -8.69
C GLU A 5 -1.07 7.13 -7.58
N ALA A 6 0.21 7.22 -7.24
CA ALA A 6 0.82 6.46 -6.14
C ALA A 6 0.21 6.89 -4.79
N PRO A 7 -0.25 5.95 -3.95
CA PRO A 7 -0.89 6.29 -2.69
C PRO A 7 0.15 6.73 -1.65
N ILE A 8 0.11 8.00 -1.24
CA ILE A 8 1.02 8.55 -0.21
C ILE A 8 0.36 8.74 1.16
N SER A 9 -0.97 8.63 1.22
CA SER A 9 -1.75 8.80 2.44
C SER A 9 -2.36 7.46 2.86
N VAL A 10 -2.35 7.19 4.16
CA VAL A 10 -2.95 5.99 4.75
C VAL A 10 -4.46 6.17 4.79
N CYS A 11 -5.15 5.66 3.77
CA CYS A 11 -6.61 5.65 3.67
C CYS A 11 -7.10 4.50 2.79
N TRP A 12 -8.41 4.23 2.85
CA TRP A 12 -9.08 3.29 1.95
C TRP A 12 -10.30 3.90 1.29
N ALA A 13 -10.67 3.40 0.12
CA ALA A 13 -11.73 3.99 -0.69
C ALA A 13 -12.28 3.03 -1.75
N TYR A 14 -13.52 3.27 -2.18
CA TYR A 14 -14.10 2.60 -3.36
C TYR A 14 -13.53 3.19 -4.64
N ARG A 15 -13.06 2.34 -5.56
CA ARG A 15 -12.67 2.71 -6.94
C ARG A 15 -11.55 3.76 -7.06
N ASN A 16 -11.05 4.30 -5.96
CA ASN A 16 -10.13 5.41 -5.94
C ASN A 16 -8.68 4.92 -6.03
N ARG A 17 -8.02 5.25 -7.14
CA ARG A 17 -6.62 4.90 -7.41
C ARG A 17 -5.63 5.78 -6.65
N SER A 18 -6.06 6.56 -5.68
CA SER A 18 -5.17 7.38 -4.86
C SER A 18 -5.10 6.88 -3.42
N ALA A 19 -6.00 5.96 -3.05
CA ALA A 19 -6.03 5.34 -1.74
C ALA A 19 -5.01 4.19 -1.63
N LEU A 20 -4.48 4.00 -0.42
CA LEU A 20 -3.54 2.93 -0.10
C LEU A 20 -4.19 1.55 -0.24
N VAL A 21 -5.42 1.41 0.25
CA VAL A 21 -6.24 0.22 0.07
C VAL A 21 -7.45 0.58 -0.79
N ARG A 22 -7.59 -0.06 -1.96
CA ARG A 22 -8.72 0.14 -2.86
C ARG A 22 -9.69 -1.03 -2.74
N ILE A 23 -10.98 -0.72 -2.66
CA ILE A 23 -12.03 -1.71 -2.88
C ILE A 23 -12.38 -1.66 -4.37
N PRO A 24 -12.03 -2.69 -5.16
CA PRO A 24 -12.40 -2.75 -6.56
C PRO A 24 -13.92 -2.87 -6.68
N LEU A 25 -14.45 -2.48 -7.84
CA LEU A 25 -15.77 -2.96 -8.24
C LEU A 25 -15.64 -4.47 -8.34
N GLY A 26 -16.20 -5.19 -7.37
CA GLY A 26 -16.45 -6.61 -7.54
C GLY A 26 -17.29 -6.81 -8.81
N TRP A 27 -17.24 -8.01 -9.38
CA TRP A 27 -18.06 -8.42 -10.53
C TRP A 27 -19.55 -8.55 -10.15
N LEU A 28 -20.09 -7.55 -9.44
CA LEU A 28 -21.51 -7.40 -9.16
C LEU A 28 -22.21 -7.29 -10.52
N ASN A 29 -23.12 -8.24 -10.79
CA ASN A 29 -23.90 -8.33 -12.02
C ASN A 29 -23.12 -8.66 -13.33
N ALA A 30 -21.93 -9.24 -13.25
CA ALA A 30 -21.17 -9.61 -14.44
C ALA A 30 -21.69 -10.83 -15.21
N ALA A 31 -22.56 -11.63 -14.59
CA ALA A 31 -23.11 -12.85 -15.20
C ALA A 31 -23.83 -12.59 -16.54
N GLY A 32 -24.34 -11.37 -16.74
CA GLY A 32 -25.01 -10.96 -17.99
C GLY A 32 -24.06 -10.66 -19.16
N MET A 33 -22.79 -10.33 -18.90
CA MET A 33 -21.85 -9.89 -19.95
C MET A 33 -21.53 -10.99 -20.97
N VAL A 34 -21.54 -12.25 -20.53
CA VAL A 34 -21.29 -13.40 -21.42
C VAL A 34 -22.42 -13.58 -22.43
N LYS A 35 -23.67 -13.32 -22.05
CA LYS A 35 -24.81 -13.37 -22.96
C LYS A 35 -24.82 -12.21 -23.95
N ASP A 36 -24.31 -11.04 -23.56
CA ASP A 36 -24.17 -9.89 -24.45
C ASP A 36 -23.08 -10.14 -25.50
N ALA A 37 -21.89 -10.59 -25.08
CA ALA A 37 -20.78 -10.87 -25.97
C ALA A 37 -20.95 -12.17 -26.79
N ASN A 38 -21.65 -13.17 -26.25
CA ASN A 38 -21.90 -14.46 -26.91
C ASN A 38 -23.31 -15.01 -26.57
N PRO A 39 -24.33 -14.62 -27.33
CA PRO A 39 -25.73 -14.98 -27.07
C PRO A 39 -26.04 -16.49 -27.04
N GLY A 40 -25.21 -17.32 -27.67
CA GLY A 40 -25.37 -18.77 -27.72
C GLY A 40 -24.76 -19.53 -26.54
N SER A 41 -24.03 -18.85 -25.66
CA SER A 41 -23.34 -19.48 -24.53
C SER A 41 -24.21 -19.52 -23.28
N ALA A 42 -24.08 -20.62 -22.51
CA ALA A 42 -24.61 -20.66 -21.16
C ALA A 42 -23.95 -19.58 -20.30
N ALA A 43 -24.72 -18.87 -19.47
CA ALA A 43 -24.15 -17.92 -18.53
C ALA A 43 -23.33 -18.69 -17.47
N PRO A 44 -22.07 -18.31 -17.22
CA PRO A 44 -21.30 -18.93 -16.16
C PRO A 44 -21.87 -18.54 -14.80
N GLN A 45 -21.73 -19.43 -13.82
CA GLN A 45 -21.91 -19.04 -12.43
C GLN A 45 -20.77 -18.09 -12.04
N VAL A 46 -21.12 -16.83 -11.75
CA VAL A 46 -20.17 -15.84 -11.26
C VAL A 46 -20.28 -15.80 -9.74
N GLU A 47 -19.25 -16.29 -9.05
CA GLU A 47 -19.17 -16.11 -7.60
C GLU A 47 -18.73 -14.68 -7.25
N HIS A 48 -19.45 -14.07 -6.32
CA HIS A 48 -19.13 -12.74 -5.84
C HIS A 48 -17.93 -12.81 -4.88
N ASN A 49 -16.73 -12.64 -5.42
CA ASN A 49 -15.53 -12.54 -4.60
C ASN A 49 -15.22 -11.08 -4.32
N GLN A 50 -15.56 -10.62 -3.11
CA GLN A 50 -15.16 -9.30 -2.64
C GLN A 50 -13.69 -9.35 -2.22
N THR A 51 -12.87 -8.54 -2.89
CA THR A 51 -11.44 -8.44 -2.63
C THR A 51 -11.07 -7.03 -2.20
N VAL A 52 -9.84 -6.88 -1.73
CA VAL A 52 -9.20 -5.59 -1.48
C VAL A 52 -7.88 -5.56 -2.24
N GLU A 53 -7.47 -4.37 -2.67
CA GLU A 53 -6.20 -4.16 -3.37
C GLU A 53 -5.29 -3.27 -2.52
N PHE A 54 -4.13 -3.80 -2.13
CA PHE A 54 -3.08 -3.02 -1.49
C PHE A 54 -2.15 -2.43 -2.56
N ARG A 55 -2.03 -1.10 -2.60
CA ARG A 55 -1.49 -0.39 -3.78
C ARG A 55 -0.11 0.23 -3.60
N SER A 56 0.49 0.08 -2.43
CA SER A 56 1.82 0.66 -2.13
C SER A 56 2.97 -0.30 -2.40
N ALA A 57 2.71 -1.60 -2.60
CA ALA A 57 3.78 -2.55 -2.90
C ALA A 57 4.25 -2.41 -4.35
N ASP A 58 5.54 -2.63 -4.57
CA ASP A 58 6.17 -2.68 -5.88
C ASP A 58 7.00 -3.96 -6.04
N GLY A 59 7.61 -4.13 -7.23
CA GLY A 59 8.39 -5.33 -7.57
C GLY A 59 9.67 -5.53 -6.76
N SER A 60 10.11 -4.54 -5.97
CA SER A 60 11.29 -4.65 -5.11
C SER A 60 11.02 -5.37 -3.78
N ALA A 61 9.74 -5.54 -3.42
CA ALA A 61 9.36 -6.13 -2.16
C ALA A 61 9.72 -7.63 -2.06
N ASN A 62 10.18 -8.08 -0.90
CA ASN A 62 10.24 -9.51 -0.60
C ASN A 62 8.81 -10.04 -0.46
N LEU A 63 8.38 -10.86 -1.42
CA LEU A 63 7.01 -11.35 -1.51
C LEU A 63 6.54 -12.07 -0.24
N TYR A 64 7.39 -12.92 0.35
CA TYR A 64 7.02 -13.66 1.56
C TYR A 64 6.79 -12.73 2.75
N PHE A 65 7.66 -11.75 2.94
CA PHE A 65 7.52 -10.77 4.02
C PHE A 65 6.32 -9.84 3.79
N LEU A 66 6.08 -9.44 2.55
CA LEU A 66 4.92 -8.64 2.19
C LEU A 66 3.62 -9.37 2.54
N MET A 67 3.47 -10.62 2.08
CA MET A 67 2.26 -11.40 2.32
C MET A 67 2.05 -11.69 3.81
N ALA A 68 3.10 -12.10 4.53
CA ALA A 68 3.02 -12.32 5.97
C ALA A 68 2.68 -11.03 6.74
N GLY A 69 3.25 -9.90 6.35
CA GLY A 69 2.94 -8.59 6.93
C GLY A 69 1.49 -8.18 6.71
N LEU A 70 0.95 -8.41 5.52
CA LEU A 70 -0.48 -8.18 5.21
C LEU A 70 -1.40 -9.09 6.04
N CYS A 71 -1.04 -10.37 6.23
CA CYS A 71 -1.79 -11.26 7.11
C CYS A 71 -1.79 -10.80 8.56
N VAL A 72 -0.65 -10.31 9.07
CA VAL A 72 -0.57 -9.71 10.43
C VAL A 72 -1.47 -8.48 10.53
N ALA A 73 -1.46 -7.61 9.54
CA ALA A 73 -2.32 -6.42 9.50
C ALA A 73 -3.80 -6.80 9.49
N ALA A 74 -4.20 -7.78 8.66
CA ALA A 74 -5.57 -8.28 8.60
C ALA A 74 -6.02 -8.89 9.93
N ARG A 75 -5.19 -9.76 10.54
CA ARG A 75 -5.46 -10.34 11.87
C ARG A 75 -5.70 -9.24 12.90
N ARG A 76 -4.82 -8.23 12.97
CA ARG A 76 -5.01 -7.11 13.89
C ARG A 76 -6.30 -6.37 13.60
N GLY A 77 -6.64 -6.13 12.34
CA GLY A 77 -7.92 -5.53 11.95
C GLY A 77 -9.12 -6.30 12.51
N PHE A 78 -9.14 -7.63 12.37
CA PHE A 78 -10.21 -8.49 12.88
C PHE A 78 -10.25 -8.59 14.42
N GLU A 79 -9.10 -8.56 15.08
CA GLU A 79 -9.00 -8.62 16.55
C GLU A 79 -9.37 -7.29 17.24
N ARG A 80 -9.53 -6.19 16.50
CA ARG A 80 -9.89 -4.88 17.07
C ARG A 80 -11.35 -4.84 17.51
N LYS A 81 -11.58 -4.30 18.71
CA LYS A 81 -12.94 -4.05 19.22
C LYS A 81 -13.66 -2.90 18.50
N ASP A 82 -12.90 -1.93 17.99
CA ASP A 82 -13.38 -0.71 17.34
C ASP A 82 -13.20 -0.75 15.81
N ALA A 83 -13.13 -1.95 15.21
CA ALA A 83 -12.71 -2.13 13.81
C ALA A 83 -13.49 -1.27 12.80
N LEU A 84 -14.82 -1.17 12.95
CA LEU A 84 -15.68 -0.37 12.07
C LEU A 84 -15.41 1.13 12.20
N ALA A 85 -15.37 1.65 13.43
CA ALA A 85 -15.06 3.06 13.68
C ALA A 85 -13.64 3.43 13.21
N TYR A 86 -12.69 2.50 13.37
CA TYR A 86 -11.33 2.66 12.82
C TYR A 86 -11.37 2.72 11.29
N ALA A 87 -12.10 1.80 10.63
CA ALA A 87 -12.23 1.82 9.18
C ALA A 87 -12.87 3.13 8.69
N ASP A 88 -13.96 3.59 9.29
CA ASP A 88 -14.66 4.82 8.91
C ASP A 88 -13.75 6.05 9.02
N LYS A 89 -12.91 6.11 10.06
CA LYS A 89 -11.93 7.21 10.24
C LYS A 89 -10.97 7.36 9.04
N TYR A 90 -10.63 6.25 8.38
CA TYR A 90 -9.69 6.23 7.26
C TYR A 90 -10.37 6.07 5.89
N PHE A 91 -11.71 6.10 5.85
CA PHE A 91 -12.47 6.01 4.61
C PHE A 91 -12.50 7.35 3.88
N VAL A 92 -12.23 7.34 2.57
CA VAL A 92 -12.31 8.54 1.74
C VAL A 92 -13.02 8.27 0.41
N ASP A 93 -14.30 8.64 0.33
CA ASP A 93 -15.16 8.41 -0.85
C ASP A 93 -14.82 9.30 -2.06
N LYS A 94 -14.09 10.40 -1.83
CA LYS A 94 -13.80 11.42 -2.85
C LYS A 94 -12.33 11.38 -3.29
N ASN A 95 -12.04 11.95 -4.46
CA ASN A 95 -10.65 12.04 -4.95
C ASN A 95 -9.82 12.93 -4.00
N ILE A 96 -8.85 12.33 -3.29
CA ILE A 96 -8.03 12.97 -2.24
C ILE A 96 -7.12 14.10 -2.76
N TYR A 97 -6.97 14.24 -4.07
CA TYR A 97 -6.15 15.27 -4.70
C TYR A 97 -6.93 16.53 -5.09
N ARG A 98 -8.25 16.58 -4.88
CA ARG A 98 -9.01 17.82 -5.07
C ARG A 98 -8.73 18.79 -3.92
N LYS A 99 -8.51 20.07 -4.25
CA LYS A 99 -8.25 21.15 -3.28
C LYS A 99 -9.33 21.26 -2.19
N GLU A 100 -10.58 20.91 -2.53
CA GLU A 100 -11.74 20.88 -1.62
C GLU A 100 -11.61 19.84 -0.49
N HIS A 101 -10.64 18.92 -0.55
CA HIS A 101 -10.42 17.84 0.42
C HIS A 101 -9.06 17.91 1.12
N SER A 102 -8.32 19.03 0.98
CA SER A 102 -7.00 19.22 1.59
C SER A 102 -7.00 18.99 3.11
N GLY A 103 -7.99 19.51 3.83
CA GLY A 103 -8.13 19.36 5.28
C GLY A 103 -8.43 17.92 5.75
N LEU A 104 -8.86 17.03 4.84
CA LEU A 104 -8.99 15.59 5.10
C LEU A 104 -7.61 14.91 4.96
N THR A 105 -6.87 15.26 3.92
CA THR A 105 -5.56 14.71 3.59
C THR A 105 -4.46 15.05 4.61
N GLU A 106 -4.58 16.18 5.31
CA GLU A 106 -3.67 16.58 6.40
C GLU A 106 -3.85 15.76 7.68
N LYS A 107 -5.06 15.21 7.91
CA LYS A 107 -5.37 14.40 9.10
C LYS A 107 -4.99 12.93 8.94
N LEU A 108 -4.70 12.50 7.71
CA LEU A 108 -4.32 11.13 7.39
C LEU A 108 -2.80 10.95 7.57
N GLY A 109 -2.42 9.79 8.12
CA GLY A 109 -1.01 9.41 8.19
C GLY A 109 -0.39 9.35 6.79
N LYS A 110 0.90 9.64 6.69
CA LYS A 110 1.66 9.55 5.43
C LYS A 110 2.54 8.30 5.44
N LEU A 111 2.75 7.73 4.26
CA LEU A 111 3.77 6.70 4.10
C LEU A 111 5.17 7.29 4.33
N PRO A 112 6.13 6.48 4.82
CA PRO A 112 7.51 6.90 4.90
C PRO A 112 8.05 7.36 3.54
N SER A 113 8.89 8.39 3.56
CA SER A 113 9.48 8.98 2.34
C SER A 113 10.81 8.36 1.92
N SER A 114 11.33 7.41 2.69
CA SER A 114 12.63 6.77 2.46
C SER A 114 12.70 5.37 3.09
N CYS A 115 13.68 4.56 2.69
CA CYS A 115 14.00 3.28 3.31
C CYS A 115 14.37 3.49 4.78
N TRP A 116 15.15 4.52 5.09
CA TRP A 116 15.47 4.88 6.46
C TRP A 116 14.23 5.14 7.31
N ALA A 117 13.31 5.99 6.83
CA ALA A 117 12.07 6.29 7.53
C ALA A 117 11.16 5.06 7.66
N SER A 118 11.18 4.17 6.66
CA SER A 118 10.49 2.87 6.72
C SER A 118 11.06 1.96 7.80
N ALA A 119 12.39 1.98 7.99
CA ALA A 119 13.06 1.24 9.05
C ALA A 119 12.67 1.74 10.44
N GLU A 120 12.61 3.06 10.63
CA GLU A 120 12.17 3.68 11.90
C GLU A 120 10.70 3.35 12.21
N ALA A 121 9.83 3.40 11.18
CA ALA A 121 8.43 3.00 11.33
C ALA A 121 8.28 1.51 11.69
N LEU A 122 9.06 0.63 11.05
CA LEU A 122 9.09 -0.80 11.37
C LEU A 122 9.60 -1.04 12.79
N GLU A 123 10.66 -0.36 13.20
CA GLU A 123 11.25 -0.44 14.54
C GLU A 123 10.23 -0.03 15.61
N SER A 124 9.56 1.12 15.42
CA SER A 124 8.51 1.58 16.33
C SER A 124 7.31 0.64 16.38
N GLY A 125 7.00 -0.05 15.28
CA GLY A 125 5.86 -0.96 15.16
C GLY A 125 6.20 -2.44 15.43
N ARG A 126 7.46 -2.79 15.72
CA ARG A 126 7.97 -4.17 15.63
C ARG A 126 7.16 -5.21 16.41
N GLY A 127 6.66 -4.85 17.59
CA GLY A 127 5.89 -5.76 18.44
C GLY A 127 4.61 -6.27 17.78
N VAL A 128 4.06 -5.55 16.80
CA VAL A 128 2.91 -5.99 15.99
C VAL A 128 3.28 -7.19 15.12
N PHE A 129 4.45 -7.14 14.49
CA PHE A 129 4.94 -8.15 13.57
C PHE A 129 5.52 -9.35 14.33
N GLU A 130 6.17 -9.11 15.47
CA GLU A 130 6.72 -10.18 16.32
C GLU A 130 5.65 -10.95 17.10
N ALA A 131 4.46 -10.36 17.30
CA ALA A 131 3.36 -11.01 17.99
C ALA A 131 3.01 -12.37 17.36
N ARG A 132 2.73 -13.35 18.22
CA ARG A 132 2.46 -14.75 17.85
C ARG A 132 3.64 -15.45 17.15
N GLY A 133 4.84 -14.87 17.20
CA GLY A 133 6.04 -15.46 16.59
C GLY A 133 6.03 -15.45 15.07
N VAL A 134 5.21 -14.61 14.43
CA VAL A 134 5.09 -14.57 12.95
C VAL A 134 6.42 -14.09 12.34
N PHE A 135 6.99 -13.03 12.90
CA PHE A 135 8.32 -12.55 12.55
C PHE A 135 9.26 -12.70 13.76
N PRO A 136 10.28 -13.55 13.70
CA PRO A 136 11.30 -13.60 14.74
C PRO A 136 12.04 -12.25 14.85
N PRO A 137 12.46 -11.81 16.06
CA PRO A 137 13.11 -10.50 16.24
C PRO A 137 14.33 -10.27 15.33
N HIS A 138 15.16 -11.29 15.13
CA HIS A 138 16.34 -11.22 14.26
C HIS A 138 16.01 -10.98 12.78
N VAL A 139 14.82 -11.40 12.31
CA VAL A 139 14.34 -11.10 10.96
C VAL A 139 14.02 -9.61 10.84
N ILE A 140 13.31 -9.06 11.83
CA ILE A 140 12.99 -7.63 11.88
C ILE A 140 14.27 -6.79 11.96
N ASP A 141 15.23 -7.18 12.81
CA ASP A 141 16.52 -6.50 12.94
C ASP A 141 17.30 -6.51 11.61
N GLY A 142 17.30 -7.65 10.91
CA GLY A 142 17.93 -7.79 9.59
C GLY A 142 17.30 -6.87 8.54
N VAL A 143 15.96 -6.76 8.52
CA VAL A 143 15.24 -5.87 7.61
C VAL A 143 15.53 -4.40 7.94
N ILE A 144 15.49 -4.01 9.22
CA ILE A 144 15.83 -2.66 9.68
C ILE A 144 17.26 -2.31 9.25
N LYS A 145 18.23 -3.20 9.51
CA LYS A 145 19.63 -3.00 9.13
C LYS A 145 19.77 -2.78 7.63
N ARG A 146 19.13 -3.62 6.80
CA ARG A 146 19.18 -3.48 5.35
C ARG A 146 18.57 -2.17 4.87
N LEU A 147 17.43 -1.77 5.41
CA LEU A 147 16.77 -0.52 5.04
C LEU A 147 17.60 0.72 5.43
N LYS A 148 18.20 0.73 6.63
CA LYS A 148 19.11 1.81 7.06
C LYS A 148 20.41 1.85 6.23
N ALA A 149 20.87 0.71 5.71
CA ALA A 149 22.11 0.64 4.91
C ALA A 149 22.03 1.39 3.57
N TYR A 150 20.83 1.69 3.06
CA TYR A 150 20.68 2.55 1.88
C TYR A 150 21.05 4.01 2.14
N ASP A 151 21.12 4.44 3.42
CA ASP A 151 21.49 5.80 3.83
C ASP A 151 20.80 6.91 3.03
N ASP A 152 19.48 6.75 2.83
CA ASP A 152 18.69 7.55 1.90
C ASP A 152 17.88 8.66 2.59
N ARG A 153 18.10 8.90 3.89
CA ARG A 153 17.32 9.83 4.71
C ARG A 153 17.21 11.23 4.12
N SER A 154 18.29 11.71 3.49
CA SER A 154 18.34 13.02 2.83
C SER A 154 18.72 12.91 1.35
N LEU A 155 18.42 11.77 0.71
CA LEU A 155 18.84 11.52 -0.67
C LEU A 155 18.21 12.52 -1.64
N SER A 156 16.91 12.81 -1.46
CA SER A 156 16.20 13.77 -2.31
C SER A 156 16.80 15.17 -2.23
N GLU A 157 17.18 15.65 -1.06
CA GLU A 157 17.83 16.94 -0.87
C GLU A 157 19.25 16.94 -1.46
N ARG A 158 20.01 15.85 -1.26
CA ARG A 158 21.39 15.73 -1.79
C ARG A 158 21.44 15.73 -3.32
N LEU A 159 20.42 15.18 -3.97
CA LEU A 159 20.33 15.05 -5.43
C LEU A 159 19.51 16.15 -6.10
N TYR A 160 18.96 17.10 -5.35
CA TYR A 160 18.16 18.18 -5.90
C TYR A 160 18.94 18.98 -6.96
N GLY A 161 18.41 19.04 -8.18
CA GLY A 161 19.03 19.72 -9.32
C GLY A 161 20.26 19.01 -9.92
N LYS A 162 20.60 17.79 -9.49
CA LYS A 162 21.76 17.01 -9.98
C LYS A 162 21.33 15.91 -10.95
N GLU A 163 20.92 16.30 -12.14
CA GLU A 163 20.36 15.37 -13.15
C GLU A 163 21.28 14.19 -13.48
N GLU A 164 22.59 14.43 -13.62
CA GLU A 164 23.57 13.36 -13.89
C GLU A 164 23.70 12.34 -12.75
N GLU A 165 23.66 12.80 -11.50
CA GLU A 165 23.73 11.90 -10.34
C GLU A 165 22.43 11.12 -10.17
N ILE A 166 21.29 11.74 -10.48
CA ILE A 166 19.99 11.05 -10.55
C ILE A 166 20.03 9.96 -11.63
N ARG A 167 20.56 10.28 -12.82
CA ARG A 167 20.69 9.32 -13.93
C ARG A 167 21.53 8.10 -13.54
N LYS A 168 22.69 8.30 -12.91
CA LYS A 168 23.53 7.20 -12.40
C LYS A 168 22.77 6.30 -11.43
N LEU A 169 22.02 6.90 -10.50
CA LEU A 169 21.21 6.15 -9.54
C LEU A 169 20.11 5.33 -10.24
N VAL A 170 19.45 5.91 -11.25
CA VAL A 170 18.45 5.19 -12.05
C VAL A 170 19.09 4.02 -12.80
N GLU A 171 20.23 4.23 -13.46
CA GLU A 171 20.95 3.17 -14.18
C GLU A 171 21.45 2.05 -13.23
N GLU A 172 21.81 2.38 -11.99
CA GLU A 172 22.27 1.41 -11.00
C GLU A 172 21.13 0.54 -10.45
N TYR A 173 19.95 1.11 -10.17
CA TYR A 173 18.89 0.44 -9.41
C TYR A 173 17.63 0.10 -10.21
N LEU A 174 17.38 0.75 -11.35
CA LEU A 174 16.23 0.50 -12.21
C LEU A 174 16.68 -0.21 -13.50
N TYR A 175 16.62 -1.54 -13.46
CA TYR A 175 16.81 -2.39 -14.63
C TYR A 175 15.49 -2.50 -15.41
N CYS A 176 15.21 -1.49 -16.23
CA CYS A 176 14.04 -1.42 -17.12
C CYS A 176 14.43 -1.67 -18.57
#